data_AF-A0A2M7A701-F1
#
_entry.id   AF-A0A2M7A701-F1
#
_cell.length_a   1.000
_cell.length_b   1.000
_cell.length_c   1.000
_cell.angle_alpha   90.00
_cell.angle_beta   90.00
_cell.angle_gamma   90.00
#
_symmetry.space_group_name_H-M   'P 1'
#
loop_
_entity.id
_entity.type
_entity.pdbx_description
1 polymer ?
#
loop_
_entity_poly.entity_id
_entity_poly.type
_entity_poly.pdbx_seq_one_letter_code
_entity_poly.pdbx_strand_id
1 'polypeptide(L)'
;MDRKCSMTHRKEHDLETFTSCEPTLRNFVEEHLIDECGLVRSYTNAETLKAWTNEELQPYNLMPICHANVNDPASYWNYENSLMGTGEYALSQVLRYEVTGDGTALVAAANPIYGILRVFYEGELFEKGFLPKPFGGVRQCAYSHELSPDQQIKSVVALRAYQKYAPLSVSRVIDEYLVALADYHFARGFVHPRRESFVVTPENRPHHICILLPILVIASNITGDAKYTDALPRFDKIVDDYAAGKSQLHPNLCSLMVECFHLAYQEGHEDPRYPICILRQWEVHQEILLDDGHCKWSDGQMRSSESTRIASAAPVVDHYFPETQASKKALSIISQVKDPRKMLYITDTAGQPVDYHGPLHRSLCEMAIASWLVTYWRILKEHGTLEAD
;
A
#
# COMPACT_ATOMS: atom_id res chain seq x y z
N MET A 1 0.86 -24.87 44.65
CA MET A 1 1.39 -25.31 43.35
C MET A 1 1.20 -24.16 42.37
N ASP A 2 2.13 -23.22 42.41
CA ASP A 2 2.16 -22.04 41.55
C ASP A 2 2.78 -22.40 40.21
N ARG A 3 1.96 -22.48 39.15
CA ARG A 3 2.44 -22.35 37.77
C ARG A 3 2.30 -20.89 37.35
N LYS A 4 3.15 -20.02 37.90
CA LYS A 4 3.53 -18.78 37.20
C LYS A 4 4.44 -19.19 36.04
N CYS A 5 3.81 -19.72 34.99
CA CYS A 5 4.49 -20.12 33.77
C CYS A 5 4.96 -18.86 33.04
N SER A 6 6.21 -18.88 32.61
CA SER A 6 6.98 -17.82 31.95
C SER A 6 6.30 -17.25 30.70
N MET A 7 5.46 -16.22 30.85
CA MET A 7 5.02 -15.40 29.71
C MET A 7 6.03 -14.33 29.32
N THR A 8 6.97 -13.97 30.22
CA THR A 8 8.04 -12.99 29.95
C THR A 8 9.06 -13.55 28.94
N HIS A 9 9.59 -14.75 29.17
CA HIS A 9 10.60 -15.34 28.26
C HIS A 9 10.10 -15.66 26.84
N ARG A 10 8.79 -15.89 26.64
CA ARG A 10 8.26 -16.13 25.30
C ARG A 10 8.19 -14.83 24.48
N LYS A 11 7.98 -13.69 25.14
CA LYS A 11 7.95 -12.37 24.46
C LYS A 11 9.34 -11.98 23.96
N GLU A 12 10.39 -12.21 24.75
CA GLU A 12 11.77 -11.85 24.39
C GLU A 12 12.26 -12.62 23.15
N HIS A 13 12.03 -13.94 23.11
CA HIS A 13 12.46 -14.79 22.00
C HIS A 13 11.76 -14.45 20.67
N ASP A 14 10.47 -14.12 20.72
CA ASP A 14 9.74 -13.73 19.52
C ASP A 14 10.33 -12.42 18.95
N LEU A 15 10.65 -11.44 19.81
CA LEU A 15 11.20 -10.11 19.44
C LEU A 15 12.59 -10.13 18.79
N GLU A 16 13.51 -10.91 19.34
CA GLU A 16 14.84 -11.08 18.72
C GLU A 16 14.74 -11.69 17.32
N THR A 17 13.79 -12.62 17.14
CA THR A 17 13.57 -13.28 15.84
C THR A 17 13.10 -12.27 14.78
N PHE A 18 12.20 -11.34 15.09
CA PHE A 18 11.72 -10.34 14.11
C PHE A 18 12.79 -9.33 13.73
N THR A 19 13.53 -8.85 14.71
CA THR A 19 14.57 -7.83 14.50
C THR A 19 15.65 -8.35 13.56
N SER A 20 15.96 -9.65 13.61
CA SER A 20 16.88 -10.28 12.67
C SER A 20 16.33 -10.38 11.23
N CYS A 21 15.00 -10.35 11.05
CA CYS A 21 14.37 -10.47 9.72
C CYS A 21 14.33 -9.13 8.97
N GLU A 22 14.19 -8.00 9.67
CA GLU A 22 14.05 -6.67 9.02
C GLU A 22 15.16 -6.40 8.00
N PRO A 23 16.47 -6.56 8.32
CA PRO A 23 17.52 -6.27 7.35
C PRO A 23 17.45 -7.19 6.13
N THR A 24 17.00 -8.43 6.32
CA THR A 24 16.84 -9.41 5.23
C THR A 24 15.75 -8.96 4.26
N LEU A 25 14.56 -8.59 4.75
CA LEU A 25 13.49 -8.10 3.89
C LEU A 25 13.83 -6.76 3.24
N ARG A 26 14.43 -5.84 4.00
CA ARG A 26 14.81 -4.53 3.49
C ARG A 26 15.84 -4.63 2.37
N ASN A 27 16.93 -5.38 2.59
CA ASN A 27 17.95 -5.60 1.55
C ASN A 27 17.35 -6.32 0.34
N PHE A 28 16.41 -7.25 0.54
CA PHE A 28 15.73 -7.92 -0.57
C PHE A 28 14.96 -6.95 -1.48
N VAL A 29 14.26 -5.96 -0.90
CA VAL A 29 13.58 -4.90 -1.68
C VAL A 29 14.61 -4.09 -2.46
N GLU A 30 15.68 -3.65 -1.80
CA GLU A 30 16.74 -2.80 -2.37
C GLU A 30 17.51 -3.49 -3.50
N GLU A 31 17.79 -4.79 -3.36
CA GLU A 31 18.61 -5.55 -4.31
C GLU A 31 17.83 -6.12 -5.50
N HIS A 32 16.54 -6.47 -5.29
CA HIS A 32 15.79 -7.24 -6.29
C HIS A 32 14.55 -6.53 -6.83
N LEU A 33 13.91 -5.67 -6.04
CA LEU A 33 12.59 -5.13 -6.41
C LEU A 33 12.66 -3.69 -6.89
N ILE A 34 13.54 -2.86 -6.34
CA ILE A 34 13.70 -1.48 -6.79
C ILE A 34 14.38 -1.43 -8.16
N ASP A 35 13.80 -0.67 -9.09
CA ASP A 35 14.39 -0.38 -10.38
C ASP A 35 15.33 0.84 -10.33
N GLU A 36 16.03 1.08 -11.44
CA GLU A 36 16.99 2.18 -11.58
C GLU A 36 16.37 3.59 -11.46
N CYS A 37 15.03 3.69 -11.50
CA CYS A 37 14.29 4.93 -11.32
C CYS A 37 13.71 5.08 -9.90
N GLY A 38 13.93 4.10 -9.03
CA GLY A 38 13.43 4.10 -7.65
C GLY A 38 12.05 3.46 -7.49
N LEU A 39 11.45 2.90 -8.55
CA LEU A 39 10.16 2.22 -8.44
C LEU A 39 10.34 0.78 -7.95
N VAL A 40 9.53 0.35 -6.99
CA VAL A 40 9.41 -1.06 -6.61
C VAL A 40 8.60 -1.78 -7.68
N ARG A 41 9.23 -2.72 -8.39
CA ARG A 41 8.56 -3.53 -9.42
C ARG A 41 7.49 -4.43 -8.82
N SER A 42 6.43 -4.63 -9.59
CA SER A 42 5.38 -5.57 -9.28
C SER A 42 5.60 -6.96 -9.83
N TYR A 43 5.01 -7.94 -9.15
CA TYR A 43 4.92 -9.32 -9.63
C TYR A 43 6.26 -9.94 -10.05
N THR A 44 7.37 -9.60 -9.40
CA THR A 44 8.71 -10.09 -9.79
C THR A 44 8.75 -11.63 -9.84
N ASN A 45 9.42 -12.22 -10.84
CA ASN A 45 9.51 -13.67 -10.98
C ASN A 45 10.26 -14.27 -9.77
N ALA A 46 9.56 -15.10 -8.98
CA ALA A 46 10.09 -15.64 -7.73
C ALA A 46 11.21 -16.68 -7.93
N GLU A 47 11.29 -17.31 -9.11
CA GLU A 47 12.35 -18.27 -9.43
C GLU A 47 13.64 -17.56 -9.80
N THR A 48 13.56 -16.54 -10.65
CA THR A 48 14.74 -15.84 -11.19
C THR A 48 15.13 -14.61 -10.38
N LEU A 49 14.23 -14.11 -9.52
CA LEU A 49 14.33 -12.83 -8.80
C LEU A 49 14.55 -11.63 -9.75
N LYS A 50 13.99 -11.72 -10.96
CA LYS A 50 14.08 -10.70 -12.01
C LYS A 50 12.69 -10.33 -12.50
N ALA A 51 12.60 -9.19 -13.17
CA ALA A 51 11.41 -8.79 -13.91
C ALA A 51 11.03 -9.86 -14.94
N TRP A 52 9.73 -10.11 -15.12
CA TRP A 52 9.25 -11.02 -16.16
C TRP A 52 9.59 -10.49 -17.54
N THR A 53 9.89 -11.41 -18.45
CA THR A 53 10.01 -11.16 -19.90
C THR A 53 8.73 -11.56 -20.62
N ASN A 54 8.51 -11.03 -21.83
CA ASN A 54 7.35 -11.41 -22.64
C ASN A 54 7.39 -12.90 -23.03
N GLU A 55 8.59 -13.44 -23.26
CA GLU A 55 8.83 -14.84 -23.57
C GLU A 55 8.42 -15.75 -22.40
N GLU A 56 8.78 -15.40 -21.17
CA GLU A 56 8.37 -16.14 -19.97
C GLU A 56 6.86 -16.05 -19.72
N LEU A 57 6.22 -14.96 -20.14
CA LEU A 57 4.80 -14.70 -19.96
C LEU A 57 3.91 -15.35 -21.03
N GLN A 58 4.44 -15.65 -22.22
CA GLN A 58 3.67 -16.26 -23.33
C GLN A 58 2.86 -17.51 -22.96
N PRO A 59 3.34 -18.45 -22.11
CA PRO A 59 2.60 -19.66 -21.78
C PRO A 59 1.36 -19.42 -20.90
N TYR A 60 1.22 -18.22 -20.32
CA TYR A 60 0.19 -17.93 -19.33
C TYR A 60 -0.99 -17.17 -19.94
N ASN A 61 -2.20 -17.44 -19.47
CA ASN A 61 -3.35 -16.60 -19.75
C ASN A 61 -3.37 -15.39 -18.80
N LEU A 62 -3.04 -14.22 -19.37
CA LEU A 62 -2.91 -12.97 -18.63
C LEU A 62 -4.18 -12.12 -18.62
N MET A 63 -5.19 -12.48 -19.43
CA MET A 63 -6.46 -11.72 -19.56
C MET A 63 -7.16 -11.38 -18.23
N PRO A 64 -7.09 -12.22 -17.18
CA PRO A 64 -7.72 -11.90 -15.90
C PRO A 64 -7.08 -10.70 -15.17
N ILE A 65 -5.86 -10.31 -15.56
CA ILE A 65 -5.07 -9.27 -14.90
C ILE A 65 -4.73 -8.15 -15.90
N CYS A 66 -4.15 -8.50 -17.06
CA CYS A 66 -3.84 -7.58 -18.17
C CYS A 66 -5.09 -7.26 -19.02
N HIS A 67 -5.13 -6.08 -19.66
CA HIS A 67 -6.20 -5.77 -20.61
C HIS A 67 -5.95 -6.48 -21.94
N ALA A 68 -7.04 -6.75 -22.67
CA ALA A 68 -6.96 -7.32 -24.02
C ALA A 68 -6.09 -6.49 -24.98
N ASN A 69 -5.94 -5.18 -24.70
CA ASN A 69 -5.19 -4.24 -25.53
C ASN A 69 -3.71 -4.08 -25.11
N VAL A 70 -3.23 -4.83 -24.11
CA VAL A 70 -1.84 -4.76 -23.67
C VAL A 70 -0.93 -5.45 -24.70
N ASN A 71 -0.16 -4.65 -25.43
CA ASN A 71 0.80 -5.14 -26.43
C ASN A 71 2.17 -5.52 -25.84
N ASP A 72 2.44 -5.11 -24.59
CA ASP A 72 3.66 -5.46 -23.84
C ASP A 72 3.28 -5.96 -22.43
N PRO A 73 2.93 -7.26 -22.30
CA PRO A 73 2.51 -7.83 -21.03
C PRO A 73 3.55 -7.70 -19.91
N ALA A 74 4.84 -7.83 -20.22
CA ALA A 74 5.91 -7.68 -19.24
C ALA A 74 5.95 -6.27 -18.65
N SER A 75 5.84 -5.23 -19.48
CA SER A 75 5.80 -3.84 -19.00
C SER A 75 4.57 -3.54 -18.15
N TYR A 76 3.42 -4.14 -18.47
CA TYR A 76 2.23 -4.04 -17.63
C TYR A 76 2.44 -4.75 -16.29
N TRP A 77 2.83 -6.03 -16.35
CA TRP A 77 2.92 -6.92 -15.19
C TRP A 77 3.96 -6.41 -14.20
N ASN A 78 5.15 -6.08 -14.66
CA ASN A 78 6.23 -5.64 -13.79
C ASN A 78 5.95 -4.29 -13.09
N TYR A 79 4.85 -3.59 -13.42
CA TYR A 79 4.56 -2.25 -12.93
C TYR A 79 3.12 -1.99 -12.49
N GLU A 80 2.24 -2.99 -12.51
CA GLU A 80 0.81 -2.82 -12.20
C GLU A 80 0.55 -2.29 -10.79
N ASN A 81 1.29 -2.73 -9.78
CA ASN A 81 1.14 -2.27 -8.40
C ASN A 81 2.33 -1.44 -7.92
N SER A 82 3.19 -0.97 -8.84
CA SER A 82 4.47 -0.37 -8.48
C SER A 82 4.33 0.87 -7.61
N LEU A 83 3.34 1.72 -7.85
CA LEU A 83 3.13 2.91 -7.00
C LEU A 83 2.76 2.54 -5.55
N MET A 84 2.02 1.44 -5.34
CA MET A 84 1.73 0.96 -3.99
C MET A 84 2.98 0.42 -3.30
N GLY A 85 3.70 -0.49 -3.95
CA GLY A 85 4.93 -1.06 -3.38
C GLY A 85 5.99 0.02 -3.11
N THR A 86 6.12 0.99 -4.02
CA THR A 86 7.05 2.12 -3.89
C THR A 86 6.68 3.01 -2.72
N GLY A 87 5.39 3.36 -2.58
CA GLY A 87 4.90 4.15 -1.45
C GLY A 87 5.07 3.44 -0.11
N GLU A 88 4.72 2.15 -0.03
CA GLU A 88 4.87 1.37 1.21
C GLU A 88 6.33 1.24 1.65
N TYR A 89 7.26 0.95 0.73
CA TYR A 89 8.67 0.87 1.07
C TYR A 89 9.24 2.26 1.46
N ALA A 90 8.89 3.32 0.74
CA ALA A 90 9.30 4.68 1.11
C ALA A 90 8.82 5.05 2.52
N LEU A 91 7.55 4.77 2.82
CA LEU A 91 6.97 4.97 4.15
C LEU A 91 7.69 4.16 5.22
N SER A 92 8.03 2.89 4.95
CA SER A 92 8.76 2.06 5.92
C SER A 92 10.12 2.66 6.27
N GLN A 93 10.82 3.25 5.30
CA GLN A 93 12.10 3.91 5.55
C GLN A 93 11.95 5.24 6.31
N VAL A 94 10.87 5.99 6.09
CA VAL A 94 10.54 7.16 6.92
C VAL A 94 10.26 6.74 8.36
N LEU A 95 9.46 5.69 8.56
CA LEU A 95 9.17 5.16 9.89
C LEU A 95 10.44 4.64 10.60
N ARG A 96 11.32 3.95 9.87
CA ARG A 96 12.64 3.54 10.38
C ARG A 96 13.44 4.73 10.88
N TYR A 97 13.48 5.83 10.13
CA TYR A 97 14.15 7.06 10.58
C TYR A 97 13.52 7.60 11.87
N GLU A 98 12.18 7.65 11.94
CA GLU A 98 11.48 8.14 13.12
C GLU A 98 11.75 7.32 14.39
N VAL A 99 11.95 6.01 14.24
CA VAL A 99 12.26 5.10 15.36
C VAL A 99 13.73 5.15 15.74
N THR A 100 14.64 5.17 14.77
CA THR A 100 16.08 4.94 14.99
C THR A 100 16.94 6.21 14.98
N GLY A 101 16.46 7.28 14.37
CA GLY A 101 17.25 8.48 14.05
C GLY A 101 18.31 8.28 12.97
N ASP A 102 18.39 7.10 12.34
CA ASP A 102 19.39 6.77 11.33
C ASP A 102 19.10 7.48 10.00
N GLY A 103 19.89 8.52 9.70
CA GLY A 103 19.75 9.31 8.47
C GLY A 103 19.89 8.50 7.18
N THR A 104 20.53 7.32 7.20
CA THR A 104 20.59 6.46 6.00
C THR A 104 19.21 5.92 5.61
N ALA A 105 18.26 5.84 6.54
CA ALA A 105 16.87 5.50 6.25
C ALA A 105 16.19 6.58 5.40
N LEU A 106 16.42 7.88 5.67
CA LEU A 106 15.91 8.95 4.83
C LEU A 106 16.54 8.97 3.43
N VAL A 107 17.82 8.58 3.32
CA VAL A 107 18.49 8.40 2.02
C VAL A 107 17.81 7.26 1.25
N ALA A 108 17.52 6.14 1.90
CA ALA A 108 16.81 5.02 1.29
C ALA A 108 15.37 5.38 0.88
N ALA A 109 14.67 6.21 1.67
CA ALA A 109 13.34 6.73 1.32
C ALA A 109 13.37 7.68 0.11
N ALA A 110 14.42 8.49 -0.02
CA ALA A 110 14.50 9.54 -1.03
C ALA A 110 14.41 8.99 -2.46
N ASN A 111 15.06 7.86 -2.76
CA ASN A 111 15.07 7.31 -4.11
C ASN A 111 13.65 6.91 -4.62
N PRO A 112 12.88 6.08 -3.88
CA PRO A 112 11.44 5.87 -4.12
C PRO A 112 10.59 7.14 -4.22
N ILE A 113 10.83 8.12 -3.35
CA ILE A 113 10.10 9.40 -3.37
C ILE A 113 10.35 10.13 -4.70
N TYR A 114 11.60 10.22 -5.15
CA TYR A 114 11.92 10.79 -6.46
C TYR A 114 11.35 9.95 -7.60
N GLY A 115 11.28 8.62 -7.47
CA GLY A 115 10.59 7.75 -8.41
C GLY A 115 9.12 8.14 -8.58
N ILE A 116 8.38 8.30 -7.48
CA ILE A 116 6.98 8.75 -7.49
C ILE A 116 6.85 10.13 -8.14
N LEU A 117 7.69 11.10 -7.75
CA LEU A 117 7.67 12.46 -8.30
C LEU A 117 7.98 12.48 -9.80
N ARG A 118 8.84 11.58 -10.30
CA ARG A 118 9.07 11.42 -11.74
C ARG A 118 7.85 10.87 -12.47
N VAL A 119 7.11 9.93 -11.89
CA VAL A 119 5.86 9.45 -12.51
C VAL A 119 4.84 10.58 -12.61
N PHE A 120 4.74 11.44 -11.59
CA PHE A 120 3.94 12.67 -11.67
C PHE A 120 4.39 13.57 -12.83
N TYR A 121 5.70 13.87 -12.91
CA TYR A 121 6.27 14.71 -13.96
C TYR A 121 5.96 14.18 -15.36
N GLU A 122 6.12 12.88 -15.59
CA GLU A 122 5.77 12.25 -16.86
C GLU A 122 4.26 12.27 -17.13
N GLY A 123 3.44 12.14 -16.09
CA GLY A 123 1.98 12.27 -16.16
C GLY A 123 1.50 13.67 -16.59
N GLU A 124 2.28 14.72 -16.33
CA GLU A 124 1.96 16.09 -16.76
C GLU A 124 1.92 16.25 -18.29
N LEU A 125 2.57 15.35 -19.04
CA LEU A 125 2.48 15.31 -20.50
C LEU A 125 1.06 15.00 -20.99
N PHE A 126 0.26 14.31 -20.18
CA PHE A 126 -1.17 14.15 -20.41
C PHE A 126 -1.94 15.31 -19.79
N GLU A 127 -1.81 15.49 -18.46
CA GLU A 127 -2.40 16.61 -17.74
C GLU A 127 -1.74 16.81 -16.38
N LYS A 128 -1.58 18.07 -15.95
CA LYS A 128 -1.07 18.37 -14.62
C LYS A 128 -1.92 17.69 -13.53
N GLY A 129 -1.25 16.99 -12.61
CA GLY A 129 -1.91 16.24 -11.53
C GLY A 129 -2.32 14.82 -11.90
N PHE A 130 -2.20 14.42 -13.17
CA PHE A 130 -2.37 13.03 -13.56
C PHE A 130 -1.21 12.17 -13.02
N LEU A 131 -1.53 11.15 -12.23
CA LEU A 131 -0.56 10.16 -11.74
C LEU A 131 -0.84 8.79 -12.41
N PRO A 132 -0.20 8.50 -13.55
CA PRO A 132 -0.46 7.30 -14.32
C PRO A 132 0.05 6.03 -13.63
N LYS A 133 -0.47 4.87 -14.08
CA LYS A 133 0.19 3.59 -13.85
C LYS A 133 1.51 3.56 -14.60
N PRO A 134 2.66 3.28 -13.94
CA PRO A 134 3.95 3.40 -14.57
C PRO A 134 4.33 2.17 -15.40
N PHE A 135 3.46 1.71 -16.30
CA PHE A 135 3.74 0.56 -17.17
C PHE A 135 5.01 0.78 -17.98
N GLY A 136 5.94 -0.18 -17.89
CA GLY A 136 7.28 -0.08 -18.48
C GLY A 136 8.25 0.81 -17.70
N GLY A 137 7.89 1.21 -16.48
CA GLY A 137 8.67 2.10 -15.61
C GLY A 137 8.52 3.59 -15.97
N VAL A 138 9.28 4.44 -15.28
CA VAL A 138 9.23 5.91 -15.46
C VAL A 138 9.43 6.32 -16.92
N ARG A 139 10.32 5.64 -17.65
CA ARG A 139 10.64 6.01 -19.05
C ARG A 139 9.48 5.81 -20.03
N GLN A 140 8.47 5.03 -19.66
CA GLN A 140 7.34 4.70 -20.53
C GLN A 140 6.00 5.15 -19.95
N CYS A 141 5.96 5.60 -18.69
CA CYS A 141 4.71 5.91 -18.02
C CYS A 141 3.94 7.09 -18.64
N ALA A 142 4.62 7.99 -19.36
CA ALA A 142 3.99 9.04 -20.16
C ALA A 142 3.01 8.51 -21.23
N TYR A 143 3.18 7.26 -21.68
CA TYR A 143 2.31 6.61 -22.66
C TYR A 143 1.18 5.79 -22.02
N SER A 144 1.15 5.71 -20.70
CA SER A 144 0.10 5.03 -19.95
C SER A 144 -1.05 5.98 -19.69
N HIS A 145 -2.22 5.68 -20.26
CA HIS A 145 -3.47 6.39 -19.97
C HIS A 145 -4.27 5.70 -18.85
N GLU A 146 -3.71 4.65 -18.24
CA GLU A 146 -4.33 3.95 -17.13
C GLU A 146 -4.00 4.62 -15.81
N LEU A 147 -4.99 4.61 -14.92
CA LEU A 147 -4.85 5.04 -13.55
C LEU A 147 -5.63 4.07 -12.64
N SER A 148 -5.17 3.93 -11.40
CA SER A 148 -5.95 3.25 -10.35
C SER A 148 -5.89 4.16 -9.14
N PRO A 149 -6.94 4.96 -8.89
CA PRO A 149 -6.85 6.02 -7.90
C PRO A 149 -6.66 5.46 -6.49
N ASP A 150 -7.27 4.31 -6.23
CA ASP A 150 -7.13 3.61 -4.98
C ASP A 150 -5.68 3.24 -4.66
N GLN A 151 -4.87 2.96 -5.67
CA GLN A 151 -3.47 2.66 -5.51
C GLN A 151 -2.60 3.90 -5.23
N GLN A 152 -3.07 5.09 -5.62
CA GLN A 152 -2.34 6.36 -5.46
C GLN A 152 -2.20 6.77 -3.98
N ILE A 153 -3.10 6.32 -3.10
CA ILE A 153 -3.06 6.68 -1.67
C ILE A 153 -1.72 6.32 -1.01
N LYS A 154 -1.11 5.20 -1.38
CA LYS A 154 0.19 4.80 -0.82
C LYS A 154 1.31 5.75 -1.23
N SER A 155 1.26 6.29 -2.45
CA SER A 155 2.16 7.35 -2.87
C SER A 155 1.92 8.63 -2.06
N VAL A 156 0.67 9.04 -1.86
CA VAL A 156 0.33 10.24 -1.07
C VAL A 156 0.79 10.12 0.38
N VAL A 157 0.53 9.00 1.05
CA VAL A 157 0.98 8.74 2.42
C VAL A 157 2.50 8.84 2.54
N ALA A 158 3.23 8.23 1.60
CA ALA A 158 4.69 8.27 1.58
C ALA A 158 5.23 9.69 1.37
N LEU A 159 4.67 10.42 0.39
CA LEU A 159 5.06 11.80 0.10
C LEU A 159 4.84 12.70 1.31
N ARG A 160 3.64 12.64 1.93
CA ARG A 160 3.32 13.41 3.15
C ARG A 160 4.23 13.06 4.33
N ALA A 161 4.47 11.77 4.56
CA ALA A 161 5.36 11.34 5.66
C ALA A 161 6.80 11.83 5.47
N TYR A 162 7.33 11.76 4.25
CA TYR A 162 8.69 12.20 3.92
C TYR A 162 8.86 13.73 3.93
N GLN A 163 7.81 14.47 3.59
CA GLN A 163 7.87 15.90 3.31
C GLN A 163 8.48 16.76 4.42
N LYS A 164 8.21 16.45 5.69
CA LYS A 164 8.78 17.17 6.85
C LYS A 164 10.30 17.01 7.01
N TYR A 165 10.88 16.01 6.36
CA TYR A 165 12.32 15.73 6.34
C TYR A 165 12.98 16.13 5.01
N ALA A 166 12.17 16.40 3.99
CA ALA A 166 12.66 16.74 2.66
C ALA A 166 13.32 18.14 2.65
N PRO A 167 14.33 18.37 1.79
CA PRO A 167 14.78 19.73 1.49
C PRO A 167 13.60 20.61 1.08
N LEU A 168 13.64 21.90 1.44
CA LEU A 168 12.53 22.83 1.19
C LEU A 168 12.10 22.88 -0.29
N SER A 169 13.04 22.75 -1.23
CA SER A 169 12.74 22.68 -2.67
C SER A 169 11.89 21.46 -3.03
N VAL A 170 12.23 20.28 -2.49
CA VAL A 170 11.49 19.03 -2.73
C VAL A 170 10.15 19.08 -2.02
N SER A 171 10.11 19.61 -0.79
CA SER A 171 8.87 19.76 -0.02
C SER A 171 7.83 20.60 -0.79
N ARG A 172 8.25 21.69 -1.45
CA ARG A 172 7.38 22.51 -2.31
C ARG A 172 6.88 21.75 -3.55
N VAL A 173 7.73 20.92 -4.17
CA VAL A 173 7.34 20.08 -5.31
C VAL A 173 6.31 19.03 -4.88
N ILE A 174 6.46 18.46 -3.68
CA ILE A 174 5.46 17.57 -3.09
C ILE A 174 4.12 18.31 -2.94
N ASP A 175 4.11 19.50 -2.34
CA ASP A 175 2.88 20.30 -2.19
C ASP A 175 2.21 20.57 -3.54
N GLU A 176 3.00 20.99 -4.53
CA GLU A 176 2.51 21.27 -5.88
C GLU A 176 1.83 20.05 -6.51
N TYR A 177 2.45 18.87 -6.46
CA TYR A 177 1.87 17.67 -7.06
C TYR A 177 0.66 17.13 -6.29
N LEU A 178 0.62 17.28 -4.96
CA LEU A 178 -0.54 16.87 -4.17
C LEU A 178 -1.76 17.78 -4.45
N VAL A 179 -1.55 19.09 -4.57
CA VAL A 179 -2.62 20.02 -5.00
C VAL A 179 -3.06 19.71 -6.42
N ALA A 180 -2.11 19.51 -7.33
CA ALA A 180 -2.42 19.16 -8.72
C ALA A 180 -3.23 17.86 -8.83
N LEU A 181 -2.90 16.84 -8.03
CA LEU A 181 -3.67 15.59 -7.99
C LEU A 181 -5.12 15.82 -7.51
N ALA A 182 -5.33 16.68 -6.51
CA ALA A 182 -6.67 17.07 -6.10
C ALA A 182 -7.43 17.79 -7.23
N ASP A 183 -6.80 18.77 -7.86
CA ASP A 183 -7.37 19.52 -8.98
C ASP A 183 -7.73 18.59 -10.17
N TYR A 184 -6.87 17.63 -10.51
CA TYR A 184 -7.11 16.66 -11.58
C TYR A 184 -8.41 15.87 -11.36
N HIS A 185 -8.60 15.34 -10.15
CA HIS A 185 -9.81 14.59 -9.79
C HIS A 185 -11.03 15.50 -9.66
N PHE A 186 -10.86 16.69 -9.09
CA PHE A 186 -11.92 17.68 -8.90
C PHE A 186 -12.48 18.18 -10.24
N ALA A 187 -11.62 18.53 -11.19
CA ALA A 187 -12.00 19.02 -12.52
C ALA A 187 -12.82 18.00 -13.31
N ARG A 188 -12.68 16.71 -13.01
CA ARG A 188 -13.43 15.61 -13.63
C ARG A 188 -14.67 15.21 -12.84
N GLY A 189 -15.02 15.96 -11.79
CA GLY A 189 -16.14 15.61 -10.91
C GLY A 189 -15.96 14.24 -10.23
N PHE A 190 -14.72 13.85 -9.96
CA PHE A 190 -14.30 12.57 -9.37
C PHE A 190 -14.59 11.34 -10.24
N VAL A 191 -14.67 11.54 -11.55
CA VAL A 191 -14.92 10.50 -12.54
C VAL A 191 -13.65 10.22 -13.33
N HIS A 192 -13.32 8.95 -13.58
CA HIS A 192 -12.23 8.63 -14.52
C HIS A 192 -12.59 7.43 -15.41
N PRO A 193 -12.13 7.44 -16.68
CA PRO A 193 -12.15 6.24 -17.50
C PRO A 193 -11.13 5.24 -16.94
N ARG A 194 -11.50 3.96 -16.90
CA ARG A 194 -10.60 2.86 -16.57
C ARG A 194 -10.67 1.86 -17.72
N ARG A 195 -9.50 1.41 -18.22
CA ARG A 195 -9.41 0.39 -19.28
C ARG A 195 -10.13 0.74 -20.56
N GLU A 196 -10.28 2.04 -20.86
CA GLU A 196 -11.00 2.59 -22.03
C GLU A 196 -12.45 2.10 -22.20
N SER A 197 -13.00 1.36 -21.23
CA SER A 197 -14.21 0.54 -21.38
C SER A 197 -15.23 0.75 -20.27
N PHE A 198 -14.83 1.32 -19.13
CA PHE A 198 -15.77 1.67 -18.07
C PHE A 198 -15.39 2.97 -17.37
N VAL A 199 -16.43 3.63 -16.87
CA VAL A 199 -16.30 4.85 -16.09
C VAL A 199 -16.32 4.46 -14.62
N VAL A 200 -15.31 4.87 -13.87
CA VAL A 200 -15.24 4.67 -12.43
C VAL A 200 -15.69 5.94 -11.73
N THR A 201 -16.57 5.77 -10.76
CA THR A 201 -17.04 6.82 -9.87
C THR A 201 -16.99 6.31 -8.42
N PRO A 202 -16.98 7.20 -7.42
CA PRO A 202 -17.11 6.80 -6.03
C PRO A 202 -18.35 5.94 -5.76
N GLU A 203 -19.45 6.17 -6.48
CA GLU A 203 -20.70 5.45 -6.28
C GLU A 203 -20.65 4.00 -6.80
N ASN A 204 -19.93 3.73 -7.89
CA ASN A 204 -19.80 2.38 -8.44
C ASN A 204 -18.54 1.62 -7.98
N ARG A 205 -17.53 2.34 -7.49
CA ARG A 205 -16.32 1.81 -6.84
C ARG A 205 -16.05 2.62 -5.57
N PRO A 206 -16.75 2.31 -4.45
CA PRO A 206 -16.63 3.05 -3.19
C PRO A 206 -15.21 3.21 -2.68
N HIS A 207 -14.33 2.23 -2.89
CA HIS A 207 -12.92 2.33 -2.48
C HIS A 207 -12.15 3.45 -3.18
N HIS A 208 -12.67 4.03 -4.27
CA HIS A 208 -12.10 5.22 -4.91
C HIS A 208 -11.96 6.39 -3.93
N ILE A 209 -12.82 6.50 -2.90
CA ILE A 209 -12.69 7.59 -1.93
C ILE A 209 -11.37 7.56 -1.14
N CYS A 210 -10.63 6.44 -1.17
CA CYS A 210 -9.41 6.29 -0.37
C CYS A 210 -8.30 7.28 -0.74
N ILE A 211 -8.29 7.79 -1.98
CA ILE A 211 -7.41 8.88 -2.38
C ILE A 211 -8.10 10.24 -2.26
N LEU A 212 -9.41 10.31 -2.56
CA LEU A 212 -10.13 11.58 -2.69
C LEU A 212 -10.27 12.31 -1.36
N LEU A 213 -10.61 11.62 -0.28
CA LEU A 213 -10.76 12.26 1.03
C LEU A 213 -9.46 12.95 1.48
N PRO A 214 -8.33 12.24 1.64
CA PRO A 214 -7.11 12.87 2.13
C PRO A 214 -6.56 13.91 1.15
N ILE A 215 -6.61 13.69 -0.16
CA ILE A 215 -6.01 14.64 -1.11
C ILE A 215 -6.75 15.98 -1.15
N LEU A 216 -8.07 15.99 -0.96
CA LEU A 216 -8.86 17.21 -0.88
C LEU A 216 -8.55 17.99 0.41
N VAL A 217 -8.43 17.30 1.56
CA VAL A 217 -8.05 17.93 2.83
C VAL A 217 -6.64 18.52 2.74
N ILE A 218 -5.68 17.75 2.21
CA ILE A 218 -4.30 18.21 1.98
C ILE A 218 -4.27 19.44 1.08
N ALA A 219 -4.99 19.42 -0.05
CA ALA A 219 -5.04 20.55 -0.98
C ALA A 219 -5.66 21.80 -0.33
N SER A 220 -6.72 21.64 0.47
CA SER A 220 -7.29 22.73 1.27
C SER A 220 -6.27 23.32 2.24
N ASN A 221 -5.51 22.49 2.97
CA ASN A 221 -4.51 22.95 3.92
C ASN A 221 -3.35 23.70 3.26
N ILE A 222 -2.91 23.25 2.08
CA ILE A 222 -1.82 23.89 1.33
C ILE A 222 -2.25 25.22 0.73
N THR A 223 -3.46 25.29 0.17
CA THR A 223 -3.91 26.43 -0.65
C THR A 223 -4.79 27.43 0.10
N GLY A 224 -5.49 27.00 1.15
CA GLY A 224 -6.56 27.73 1.79
C GLY A 224 -7.87 27.79 0.99
N ASP A 225 -8.00 27.06 -0.12
CA ASP A 225 -9.18 27.08 -0.98
C ASP A 225 -10.28 26.14 -0.44
N ALA A 226 -11.39 26.73 0.03
CA ALA A 226 -12.51 26.01 0.62
C ALA A 226 -13.22 25.06 -0.36
N LYS A 227 -13.02 25.20 -1.68
CA LYS A 227 -13.66 24.32 -2.69
C LYS A 227 -13.40 22.84 -2.43
N TYR A 228 -12.23 22.51 -1.89
CA TYR A 228 -11.84 21.12 -1.65
C TYR A 228 -12.59 20.52 -0.46
N THR A 229 -12.70 21.25 0.65
CA THR A 229 -13.48 20.82 1.82
C THR A 229 -14.98 20.83 1.53
N ASP A 230 -15.46 21.79 0.75
CA ASP A 230 -16.88 21.88 0.34
C ASP A 230 -17.32 20.68 -0.52
N ALA A 231 -16.38 19.95 -1.13
CA ALA A 231 -16.67 18.73 -1.88
C ALA A 231 -16.75 17.46 -1.02
N LEU A 232 -16.22 17.46 0.21
CA LEU A 232 -16.18 16.27 1.08
C LEU A 232 -17.58 15.69 1.40
N PRO A 233 -18.65 16.48 1.63
CA PRO A 233 -19.98 15.95 1.88
C PRO A 233 -20.52 15.05 0.77
N ARG A 234 -19.98 15.14 -0.46
CA ARG A 234 -20.34 14.23 -1.56
C ARG A 234 -20.07 12.76 -1.22
N PHE A 235 -19.13 12.48 -0.32
CA PHE A 235 -18.74 11.13 0.06
C PHE A 235 -19.41 10.62 1.34
N ASP A 236 -20.26 11.44 1.99
CA ASP A 236 -20.87 11.11 3.30
C ASP A 236 -21.55 9.74 3.30
N LYS A 237 -22.35 9.46 2.27
CA LYS A 237 -23.02 8.16 2.15
C LYS A 237 -22.03 6.98 2.13
N ILE A 238 -20.90 7.13 1.44
CA ILE A 238 -19.90 6.08 1.33
C ILE A 238 -19.18 5.90 2.67
N VAL A 239 -18.87 7.00 3.35
CA VAL A 239 -18.31 6.98 4.72
C VAL A 239 -19.27 6.29 5.68
N ASP A 240 -20.57 6.59 5.62
CA ASP A 240 -21.60 5.94 6.44
C ASP A 240 -21.68 4.44 6.16
N ASP A 241 -21.62 4.03 4.88
CA ASP A 241 -21.62 2.62 4.49
C ASP A 241 -20.39 1.89 5.07
N TYR A 242 -19.19 2.48 5.01
CA TYR A 242 -17.99 1.91 5.62
C TYR A 242 -18.04 1.88 7.15
N ALA A 243 -18.58 2.92 7.80
CA ALA A 243 -18.78 2.96 9.25
C ALA A 243 -19.81 1.90 9.71
N ALA A 244 -20.75 1.54 8.84
CA ALA A 244 -21.68 0.44 9.04
C ALA A 244 -21.09 -0.94 8.69
N GLY A 245 -19.81 -1.02 8.31
CA GLY A 245 -19.11 -2.27 7.99
C GLY A 245 -19.33 -2.80 6.57
N LYS A 246 -19.95 -2.03 5.67
CA LYS A 246 -20.15 -2.44 4.27
C LYS A 246 -18.86 -2.30 3.48
N SER A 247 -18.02 -3.33 3.55
CA SER A 247 -16.71 -3.36 2.91
C SER A 247 -16.60 -4.52 1.94
N GLN A 248 -15.84 -4.30 0.86
CA GLN A 248 -15.40 -5.41 0.01
C GLN A 248 -14.25 -6.12 0.72
N LEU A 249 -14.36 -7.45 0.90
CA LEU A 249 -13.29 -8.28 1.44
C LEU A 249 -12.16 -8.42 0.43
N HIS A 250 -11.08 -7.67 0.64
CA HIS A 250 -9.86 -7.78 -0.14
C HIS A 250 -8.67 -7.30 0.70
N PRO A 251 -7.57 -8.08 0.84
CA PRO A 251 -6.44 -7.72 1.69
C PRO A 251 -5.91 -6.29 1.44
N ASN A 252 -5.76 -5.92 0.16
CA ASN A 252 -5.38 -4.57 -0.27
C ASN A 252 -6.31 -3.48 0.28
N LEU A 253 -7.63 -3.67 0.23
CA LEU A 253 -8.59 -2.63 0.58
C LEU A 253 -8.54 -2.26 2.06
N CYS A 254 -8.28 -3.22 2.96
CA CYS A 254 -8.09 -2.93 4.39
C CYS A 254 -7.02 -1.85 4.60
N SER A 255 -5.83 -2.08 4.05
CA SER A 255 -4.71 -1.16 4.19
C SER A 255 -5.00 0.20 3.52
N LEU A 256 -5.53 0.22 2.30
CA LEU A 256 -5.80 1.46 1.57
C LEU A 256 -6.85 2.33 2.27
N MET A 257 -7.93 1.72 2.75
CA MET A 257 -9.01 2.44 3.43
C MET A 257 -8.60 2.93 4.82
N VAL A 258 -7.82 2.14 5.58
CA VAL A 258 -7.31 2.59 6.89
C VAL A 258 -6.39 3.80 6.73
N GLU A 259 -5.47 3.78 5.76
CA GLU A 259 -4.58 4.93 5.49
C GLU A 259 -5.36 6.17 5.05
N CYS A 260 -6.41 5.99 4.23
CA CYS A 260 -7.26 7.10 3.81
C CYS A 260 -7.84 7.87 5.00
N PHE A 261 -8.55 7.15 5.87
CA PHE A 261 -9.24 7.76 7.00
C PHE A 261 -8.25 8.30 8.02
N HIS A 262 -7.15 7.58 8.27
CA HIS A 262 -6.10 8.03 9.17
C HIS A 262 -5.42 9.30 8.67
N LEU A 263 -5.03 9.36 7.39
CA LEU A 263 -4.36 10.52 6.82
C LEU A 263 -5.28 11.73 6.79
N ALA A 264 -6.55 11.58 6.36
CA ALA A 264 -7.51 12.68 6.37
C ALA A 264 -7.72 13.23 7.79
N TYR A 265 -7.77 12.35 8.80
CA TYR A 265 -7.87 12.75 10.20
C TYR A 265 -6.60 13.49 10.69
N GLN A 266 -5.41 12.99 10.36
CA GLN A 266 -4.14 13.63 10.72
C GLN A 266 -3.96 15.01 10.07
N GLU A 267 -4.57 15.21 8.90
CA GLU A 267 -4.59 16.50 8.19
C GLU A 267 -5.69 17.44 8.72
N GLY A 268 -6.34 17.10 9.84
CA GLY A 268 -7.26 18.00 10.56
C GLY A 268 -8.73 17.91 10.14
N HIS A 269 -9.11 16.97 9.26
CA HIS A 269 -10.52 16.68 9.00
C HIS A 269 -11.04 15.65 10.01
N GLU A 270 -11.38 16.13 11.20
CA GLU A 270 -11.77 15.34 12.37
C GLU A 270 -13.21 14.78 12.31
N ASP A 271 -13.57 14.11 11.21
CA ASP A 271 -14.86 13.43 11.10
C ASP A 271 -14.93 12.25 12.10
N PRO A 272 -15.89 12.22 13.04
CA PRO A 272 -15.97 11.16 14.06
C PRO A 272 -16.25 9.77 13.47
N ARG A 273 -16.69 9.69 12.21
CA ARG A 273 -16.89 8.41 11.50
C ARG A 273 -15.58 7.78 11.07
N TYR A 274 -14.49 8.53 10.94
CA TYR A 274 -13.22 8.00 10.41
C TYR A 274 -12.58 6.95 11.32
N PRO A 275 -12.42 7.15 12.64
CA PRO A 275 -11.99 6.08 13.53
C PRO A 275 -12.90 4.85 13.44
N ILE A 276 -14.23 5.04 13.37
CA ILE A 276 -15.18 3.93 13.25
C ILE A 276 -14.93 3.14 11.95
N CYS A 277 -14.71 3.83 10.83
CA CYS A 277 -14.37 3.19 9.56
C CYS A 277 -13.07 2.39 9.68
N ILE A 278 -12.03 2.93 10.33
CA ILE A 278 -10.75 2.23 10.57
C ILE A 278 -10.99 0.93 11.33
N LEU A 279 -11.74 0.98 12.43
CA LEU A 279 -12.09 -0.21 13.21
C LEU A 279 -12.86 -1.23 12.37
N ARG A 280 -13.88 -0.80 11.63
CA ARG A 280 -14.68 -1.71 10.78
C ARG A 280 -13.88 -2.35 9.66
N GLN A 281 -12.96 -1.62 9.04
CA GLN A 281 -12.05 -2.20 8.05
C GLN A 281 -11.21 -3.32 8.65
N TRP A 282 -10.70 -3.12 9.86
CA TRP A 282 -9.94 -4.12 10.58
C TRP A 282 -10.79 -5.35 10.93
N GLU A 283 -11.93 -5.17 11.59
CA GLU A 283 -12.81 -6.25 12.03
C GLU A 283 -13.24 -7.15 10.87
N VAL A 284 -13.74 -6.55 9.78
CA VAL A 284 -14.24 -7.30 8.61
C VAL A 284 -13.12 -8.08 7.93
N HIS A 285 -11.90 -7.52 7.82
CA HIS A 285 -10.79 -8.20 7.16
C HIS A 285 -10.09 -9.26 8.03
N GLN A 286 -10.37 -9.33 9.33
CA GLN A 286 -9.91 -10.46 10.13
C GLN A 286 -10.51 -11.79 9.69
N GLU A 287 -11.71 -11.78 9.07
CA GLU A 287 -12.40 -12.99 8.61
C GLU A 287 -11.63 -13.77 7.54
N ILE A 288 -10.72 -13.11 6.82
CA ILE A 288 -9.91 -13.73 5.77
C ILE A 288 -8.49 -14.07 6.22
N LEU A 289 -8.11 -13.77 7.47
CA LEU A 289 -6.79 -14.12 8.01
C LEU A 289 -6.76 -15.60 8.41
N LEU A 290 -5.62 -16.25 8.15
CA LEU A 290 -5.34 -17.63 8.52
C LEU A 290 -4.36 -17.70 9.71
N ASP A 291 -4.39 -18.81 10.43
CA ASP A 291 -3.55 -19.01 11.62
C ASP A 291 -2.05 -19.10 11.30
N ASP A 292 -1.71 -19.48 10.07
CA ASP A 292 -0.33 -19.53 9.59
C ASP A 292 0.19 -18.20 9.01
N GLY A 293 -0.52 -17.10 9.31
CA GLY A 293 -0.15 -15.76 8.90
C GLY A 293 -0.40 -15.43 7.43
N HIS A 294 -1.05 -16.29 6.65
CA HIS A 294 -1.55 -15.94 5.30
C HIS A 294 -2.97 -15.39 5.36
N CYS A 295 -3.51 -14.97 4.22
CA CYS A 295 -4.94 -14.67 4.07
C CYS A 295 -5.56 -15.42 2.90
N LYS A 296 -6.89 -15.53 2.91
CA LYS A 296 -7.68 -15.97 1.76
C LYS A 296 -7.98 -14.81 0.83
N TRP A 297 -7.96 -15.06 -0.47
CA TRP A 297 -8.54 -14.15 -1.46
C TRP A 297 -10.07 -14.25 -1.47
N SER A 298 -10.75 -13.30 -2.13
CA SER A 298 -12.20 -13.11 -2.02
C SER A 298 -13.05 -14.31 -2.48
N ASP A 299 -12.49 -15.25 -3.22
CA ASP A 299 -13.15 -16.52 -3.60
C ASP A 299 -13.06 -17.61 -2.52
N GLY A 300 -12.33 -17.36 -1.44
CA GLY A 300 -12.11 -18.26 -0.32
C GLY A 300 -11.20 -19.46 -0.62
N GLN A 301 -10.69 -19.59 -1.85
CA GLN A 301 -9.93 -20.76 -2.30
C GLN A 301 -8.43 -20.52 -2.30
N MET A 302 -8.00 -19.29 -2.63
CA MET A 302 -6.57 -19.01 -2.82
C MET A 302 -5.95 -18.41 -1.56
N ARG A 303 -4.73 -18.86 -1.25
CA ARG A 303 -3.91 -18.35 -0.15
C ARG A 303 -2.95 -17.30 -0.67
N SER A 304 -2.74 -16.22 0.08
CA SER A 304 -1.89 -15.09 -0.31
C SER A 304 -1.05 -14.59 0.87
N SER A 305 0.13 -14.04 0.58
CA SER A 305 0.96 -13.33 1.55
C SER A 305 0.53 -11.88 1.79
N GLU A 306 -0.52 -11.40 1.10
CA GLU A 306 -1.07 -10.04 1.29
C GLU A 306 -1.68 -9.81 2.69
N SER A 307 -1.69 -10.82 3.57
CA SER A 307 -2.01 -10.68 5.00
C SER A 307 -1.16 -9.64 5.72
N THR A 308 0.10 -9.44 5.29
CA THR A 308 0.96 -8.38 5.85
C THR A 308 0.42 -6.99 5.54
N ARG A 309 -0.37 -6.82 4.46
CA ARG A 309 -1.06 -5.56 4.18
C ARG A 309 -2.15 -5.27 5.21
N ILE A 310 -2.92 -6.28 5.61
CA ILE A 310 -3.87 -6.18 6.71
C ILE A 310 -3.12 -5.87 8.01
N ALA A 311 -2.01 -6.58 8.26
CA ALA A 311 -1.16 -6.35 9.44
C ALA A 311 -0.64 -4.90 9.53
N SER A 312 -0.32 -4.26 8.40
CA SER A 312 0.18 -2.88 8.36
C SER A 312 -0.81 -1.84 8.88
N ALA A 313 -2.12 -2.15 8.85
CA ALA A 313 -3.17 -1.30 9.38
C ALA A 313 -3.28 -1.38 10.91
N ALA A 314 -2.80 -2.45 11.52
CA ALA A 314 -3.07 -2.75 12.92
C ALA A 314 -2.56 -1.69 13.92
N PRO A 315 -1.35 -1.12 13.78
CA PRO A 315 -0.89 -0.06 14.67
C PRO A 315 -1.79 1.18 14.59
N VAL A 316 -2.22 1.55 13.38
CA VAL A 316 -3.20 2.63 13.19
C VAL A 316 -4.54 2.32 13.88
N VAL A 317 -4.97 1.05 13.89
CA VAL A 317 -6.17 0.64 14.63
C VAL A 317 -5.96 0.80 16.14
N ASP A 318 -4.85 0.32 16.67
CA ASP A 318 -4.52 0.42 18.10
C ASP A 318 -4.35 1.87 18.56
N HIS A 319 -3.88 2.77 17.68
CA HIS A 319 -3.82 4.20 17.95
C HIS A 319 -5.19 4.78 18.33
N TYR A 320 -6.27 4.34 17.69
CA TYR A 320 -7.64 4.80 17.98
C TYR A 320 -8.41 3.88 18.94
N PHE A 321 -8.10 2.58 18.95
CA PHE A 321 -8.82 1.52 19.69
C PHE A 321 -7.83 0.51 20.32
N PRO A 322 -7.05 0.94 21.33
CA PRO A 322 -6.00 0.12 21.94
C PRO A 322 -6.52 -1.17 22.59
N GLU A 323 -7.80 -1.24 22.94
CA GLU A 323 -8.46 -2.43 23.48
C GLU A 323 -8.52 -3.59 22.46
N THR A 324 -8.41 -3.30 21.16
CA THR A 324 -8.44 -4.32 20.11
C THR A 324 -7.18 -5.19 20.10
N GLN A 325 -6.05 -4.67 20.60
CA GLN A 325 -4.73 -5.31 20.54
C GLN A 325 -4.38 -5.78 19.12
N ALA A 326 -4.74 -4.98 18.11
CA ALA A 326 -4.56 -5.29 16.71
C ALA A 326 -3.08 -5.57 16.41
N SER A 327 -2.16 -4.78 16.97
CA SER A 327 -0.70 -4.94 16.80
C SER A 327 -0.19 -6.29 17.28
N LYS A 328 -0.81 -6.90 18.30
CA LYS A 328 -0.48 -8.26 18.75
C LYS A 328 -0.81 -9.30 17.67
N LYS A 329 -1.96 -9.15 16.99
CA LYS A 329 -2.33 -10.02 15.87
C LYS A 329 -1.43 -9.76 14.67
N ALA A 330 -1.11 -8.51 14.36
CA ALA A 330 -0.16 -8.17 13.31
C ALA A 330 1.22 -8.77 13.55
N LEU A 331 1.74 -8.70 14.78
CA LEU A 331 3.00 -9.35 15.17
C LEU A 331 2.95 -10.86 14.90
N SER A 332 1.84 -11.51 15.26
CA SER A 332 1.63 -12.93 14.95
C SER A 332 1.68 -13.20 13.45
N ILE A 333 1.10 -12.35 12.60
CA ILE A 333 1.11 -12.51 11.14
C ILE A 333 2.53 -12.40 10.59
N ILE A 334 3.22 -11.29 10.89
CA ILE A 334 4.57 -11.04 10.37
C ILE A 334 5.60 -12.05 10.93
N SER A 335 5.26 -12.77 12.02
CA SER A 335 6.08 -13.85 12.60
C SER A 335 6.10 -15.11 11.78
N GLN A 336 5.06 -15.34 10.98
CA GLN A 336 4.92 -16.52 10.15
C GLN A 336 5.42 -16.25 8.73
N VAL A 337 5.33 -15.00 8.26
CA VAL A 337 5.72 -14.61 6.91
C VAL A 337 7.03 -13.81 6.97
N LYS A 338 8.17 -14.50 6.95
CA LYS A 338 9.51 -13.89 7.19
C LYS A 338 10.49 -14.04 6.02
N ASP A 339 10.21 -14.96 5.10
CA ASP A 339 11.06 -15.24 3.95
C ASP A 339 10.52 -14.49 2.72
N PRO A 340 11.18 -13.41 2.25
CA PRO A 340 10.67 -12.62 1.14
C PRO A 340 10.55 -13.43 -0.16
N ARG A 341 11.32 -14.53 -0.32
CA ARG A 341 11.23 -15.41 -1.51
C ARG A 341 9.97 -16.26 -1.54
N LYS A 342 9.26 -16.36 -0.41
CA LYS A 342 8.00 -17.12 -0.26
C LYS A 342 6.80 -16.22 -0.11
N MET A 343 6.98 -14.90 -0.14
CA MET A 343 5.89 -13.94 -0.15
C MET A 343 5.31 -13.85 -1.56
N LEU A 344 4.30 -14.65 -1.87
CA LEU A 344 3.70 -14.77 -3.20
C LEU A 344 2.26 -14.24 -3.21
N TYR A 345 1.78 -13.81 -4.39
CA TYR A 345 0.39 -13.43 -4.55
C TYR A 345 -0.56 -14.62 -4.39
N ILE A 346 -0.13 -15.81 -4.82
CA ILE A 346 -0.84 -17.07 -4.59
C ILE A 346 0.16 -18.09 -4.05
N THR A 347 -0.01 -18.53 -2.80
CA THR A 347 0.92 -19.46 -2.13
C THR A 347 0.50 -20.93 -2.21
N ASP A 348 -0.73 -21.22 -2.63
CA ASP A 348 -1.24 -22.56 -2.82
C ASP A 348 -2.06 -22.65 -4.12
N THR A 349 -1.81 -23.67 -4.92
CA THR A 349 -2.50 -23.94 -6.19
C THR A 349 -3.31 -25.24 -6.14
N ALA A 350 -3.58 -25.80 -4.95
CA ALA A 350 -4.29 -27.07 -4.82
C ALA A 350 -5.68 -27.04 -5.49
N GLY A 351 -5.74 -27.50 -6.74
CA GLY A 351 -6.97 -27.89 -7.43
C GLY A 351 -7.55 -26.93 -8.48
N GLN A 352 -6.90 -25.80 -8.83
CA GLN A 352 -7.39 -24.89 -9.88
C GLN A 352 -6.38 -24.79 -11.04
N PRO A 353 -6.84 -24.62 -12.30
CA PRO A 353 -5.94 -24.48 -13.44
C PRO A 353 -5.08 -23.24 -13.26
N VAL A 354 -3.79 -23.42 -13.50
CA VAL A 354 -2.71 -22.41 -13.52
C VAL A 354 -3.02 -21.21 -14.45
N ASP A 355 -4.09 -21.31 -15.25
CA ASP A 355 -4.43 -20.40 -16.33
C ASP A 355 -5.32 -19.21 -15.93
N TYR A 356 -6.03 -19.22 -14.79
CA TYR A 356 -6.98 -18.13 -14.49
C TYR A 356 -6.36 -16.89 -13.84
N HIS A 357 -5.10 -16.94 -13.39
CA HIS A 357 -4.43 -15.78 -12.80
C HIS A 357 -3.00 -15.61 -13.30
N GLY A 358 -2.69 -16.16 -14.47
CA GLY A 358 -1.34 -16.18 -15.03
C GLY A 358 -0.29 -16.70 -14.02
N PRO A 359 0.92 -16.13 -14.01
CA PRO A 359 2.01 -16.61 -13.16
C PRO A 359 1.96 -16.07 -11.72
N LEU A 360 0.81 -15.65 -11.17
CA LEU A 360 0.76 -15.09 -9.81
C LEU A 360 1.30 -16.02 -8.72
N HIS A 361 1.13 -17.34 -8.88
CA HIS A 361 1.72 -18.36 -7.99
C HIS A 361 3.24 -18.49 -8.08
N ARG A 362 3.86 -17.82 -9.06
CA ARG A 362 5.32 -17.70 -9.24
C ARG A 362 5.78 -16.25 -9.18
N SER A 363 4.89 -15.34 -8.80
CA SER A 363 5.18 -13.92 -8.70
C SER A 363 5.28 -13.53 -7.24
N LEU A 364 6.40 -12.91 -6.88
CA LEU A 364 6.58 -12.28 -5.58
C LEU A 364 5.48 -11.24 -5.38
N CYS A 365 4.97 -11.15 -4.17
CA CYS A 365 4.10 -10.09 -3.71
C CYS A 365 4.95 -9.00 -3.06
N GLU A 366 5.43 -8.07 -3.87
CA GLU A 366 6.25 -6.94 -3.44
C GLU A 366 5.56 -6.11 -2.35
N MET A 367 4.24 -5.95 -2.45
CA MET A 367 3.46 -5.22 -1.46
C MET A 367 3.44 -5.97 -0.13
N ALA A 368 3.44 -7.31 -0.14
CA ALA A 368 3.52 -8.06 1.09
C ALA A 368 4.85 -7.84 1.81
N ILE A 369 5.95 -7.77 1.06
CA ILE A 369 7.31 -7.51 1.58
C ILE A 369 7.40 -6.07 2.12
N ALA A 370 6.94 -5.08 1.36
CA ALA A 370 6.94 -3.68 1.77
C ALA A 370 6.02 -3.43 2.98
N SER A 371 4.80 -3.98 2.97
CA SER A 371 3.86 -3.91 4.10
C SER A 371 4.38 -4.61 5.35
N TRP A 372 5.18 -5.67 5.24
CA TRP A 372 5.86 -6.28 6.38
C TRP A 372 6.77 -5.26 7.06
N LEU A 373 7.58 -4.52 6.28
CA LEU A 373 8.48 -3.48 6.80
C LEU A 373 7.70 -2.33 7.44
N VAL A 374 6.61 -1.87 6.81
CA VAL A 374 5.72 -0.84 7.40
C VAL A 374 5.16 -1.32 8.74
N THR A 375 4.65 -2.55 8.79
CA THR A 375 4.09 -3.15 10.02
C THR A 375 5.13 -3.17 11.14
N TYR A 376 6.33 -3.69 10.84
CA TYR A 376 7.43 -3.80 11.80
C TYR A 376 7.78 -2.43 12.41
N TRP A 377 8.04 -1.43 11.56
CA TRP A 377 8.45 -0.10 12.04
C TRP A 377 7.34 0.66 12.75
N ARG A 378 6.06 0.48 12.38
CA ARG A 378 4.93 1.04 13.11
C ARG A 378 4.79 0.46 14.52
N ILE A 379 4.90 -0.87 14.65
CA ILE A 379 4.86 -1.55 15.97
C ILE A 379 5.99 -1.02 16.87
N LEU A 380 7.22 -0.90 16.36
CA LEU A 380 8.32 -0.32 17.13
C LEU A 380 8.10 1.16 17.48
N LYS A 381 7.47 1.94 16.59
CA LYS A 381 7.18 3.35 16.86
C LYS A 381 6.19 3.52 18.01
N GLU A 382 5.16 2.69 18.08
CA GLU A 382 4.12 2.79 19.12
C GLU A 382 4.54 2.20 20.46
N HIS A 383 5.35 1.14 20.44
CA HIS A 383 5.77 0.44 21.65
C HIS A 383 7.21 0.76 22.09
N GLY A 384 7.87 1.69 21.40
CA GLY A 384 9.28 2.06 21.63
C GLY A 384 10.27 1.01 21.11
N THR A 385 11.56 1.27 21.35
CA THR A 385 12.53 0.17 21.41
C THR A 385 12.01 -0.78 22.47
N LEU A 386 11.73 -2.02 22.07
CA LEU A 386 11.26 -3.06 22.96
C LEU A 386 12.44 -3.48 23.86
N GLU A 387 12.89 -2.56 24.69
CA GLU A 387 13.81 -2.87 25.78
C GLU A 387 13.05 -3.83 26.69
N ALA A 388 13.67 -4.99 26.91
CA ALA A 388 13.15 -6.05 27.76
C ALA A 388 13.10 -5.53 29.21
N ASP A 389 11.97 -4.95 29.60
CA ASP A 389 11.63 -4.69 31.01
C ASP A 389 11.40 -6.01 31.78
#